data_AF-A0A7Z9G0R6-F1
#
_entry.id   AF-A0A7Z9G0R6-F1
#
_cell.length_a   1.000
_cell.length_b   1.000
_cell.length_c   1.000
_cell.angle_alpha   90.00
_cell.angle_beta   90.00
_cell.angle_gamma   90.00
#
_symmetry.space_group_name_H-M   'P 1'
#
loop_
_entity.id
_entity.type
_entity.pdbx_description
1 polymer ?
#
loop_
_entity_poly.entity_id
_entity_poly.type
_entity_poly.pdbx_seq_one_letter_code
_entity_poly.pdbx_strand_id
1 'polypeptide(L)' 'MIQTAESVDLANRFTYVYQNEKNLLDHILIIPSFQDEFLRIDKERRCQIFDVDLSNHRAMMVRLRFAN' A
#
# COMPACT_ATOMS: atom_id res chain seq x y z
N MET A 1 -0.84 -12.76 -8.02
CA MET A 1 -0.04 -11.80 -7.24
C MET A 1 -0.90 -10.56 -7.07
N ILE A 2 -1.02 -10.00 -5.86
CA ILE A 2 -1.89 -8.85 -5.58
C ILE A 2 -1.06 -7.57 -5.47
N GLN A 3 -1.49 -6.51 -6.15
CA GLN A 3 -0.97 -5.15 -5.97
C GLN A 3 -1.62 -4.51 -4.75
N THR A 4 -0.89 -4.38 -3.65
CA THR A 4 -1.46 -3.95 -2.36
C THR A 4 -2.03 -2.54 -2.39
N ALA A 5 -1.46 -1.65 -3.22
CA ALA A 5 -1.93 -0.28 -3.41
C ALA A 5 -3.38 -0.21 -3.93
N GLU A 6 -3.92 -1.27 -4.54
CA GLU A 6 -5.32 -1.33 -4.97
C GLU A 6 -6.32 -1.29 -3.80
N SER A 7 -5.86 -1.55 -2.58
CA SER A 7 -6.67 -1.41 -1.36
C SER A 7 -6.80 0.04 -0.90
N VAL A 8 -6.02 0.97 -1.47
CA VAL A 8 -6.09 2.42 -1.18
C VAL A 8 -6.97 3.11 -2.21
N ASP A 9 -7.78 4.07 -1.75
CA ASP A 9 -8.60 4.91 -2.63
C ASP A 9 -7.76 5.62 -3.68
N LEU A 10 -8.29 5.69 -4.92
CA LEU A 10 -7.54 6.18 -6.08
C LEU A 10 -6.96 7.59 -5.86
N ALA A 11 -7.72 8.48 -5.22
CA ALA A 11 -7.29 9.86 -4.93
C ALA A 11 -6.05 9.93 -4.02
N ASN A 12 -5.80 8.89 -3.22
CA ASN A 12 -4.70 8.80 -2.27
C ASN A 12 -3.62 7.78 -2.67
N ARG A 13 -3.80 7.10 -3.82
CA ARG A 13 -2.94 6.01 -4.31
C ARG A 13 -1.74 6.54 -5.11
N PHE A 14 -0.87 7.26 -4.43
CA PHE A 14 0.40 7.76 -4.96
C PHE A 14 1.46 7.64 -3.88
N THR A 15 2.68 7.30 -4.25
CA THR A 15 3.79 7.12 -3.31
C THR A 15 4.90 8.12 -3.53
N TYR A 16 4.89 8.89 -4.63
CA TYR A 16 5.87 9.92 -4.92
C TYR A 16 5.17 11.27 -5.15
N VAL A 17 5.69 12.32 -4.52
CA VAL A 17 5.24 13.70 -4.67
C VAL A 17 6.43 14.59 -4.93
N TYR A 18 6.46 15.25 -6.09
CA TYR A 18 7.49 16.22 -6.41
C TYR A 18 6.92 17.31 -7.30
N GLN A 19 7.14 18.58 -6.95
CA GLN A 19 6.66 19.75 -7.71
C GLN A 19 5.17 19.65 -8.12
N ASN A 20 4.31 19.22 -7.19
CA ASN A 20 2.87 18.97 -7.38
C ASN A 20 2.50 17.79 -8.28
N GLU A 21 3.47 17.07 -8.84
CA GLU A 21 3.20 15.81 -9.53
C GLU A 21 3.06 14.67 -8.53
N LYS A 22 2.03 13.83 -8.73
CA LYS A 22 1.72 12.68 -7.88
C LYS A 22 1.81 11.42 -8.72
N ASN A 23 2.69 10.51 -8.32
CA ASN A 23 2.93 9.26 -9.03
C ASN A 23 2.90 8.07 -8.07
N LEU A 24 2.43 6.91 -8.56
CA LEU A 24 2.58 5.63 -7.86
C LEU A 24 3.81 4.93 -8.44
N LEU A 25 4.94 5.00 -7.73
CA LEU A 25 6.21 4.43 -8.18
C LEU A 25 6.65 3.23 -7.32
N ASP A 26 6.17 3.17 -6.09
CA ASP A 26 6.54 2.14 -5.12
C ASP A 26 5.45 1.07 -5.07
N HIS A 27 5.87 -0.19 -5.02
CA HIS A 27 4.98 -1.33 -5.07
C HIS A 27 5.36 -2.38 -4.04
N ILE A 28 4.36 -2.83 -3.28
CA ILE A 28 4.46 -4.03 -2.44
C ILE A 28 3.48 -5.04 -3.02
N LEU A 29 3.99 -6.19 -3.41
CA LEU A 29 3.23 -7.25 -4.06
C LEU A 29 3.07 -8.43 -3.11
N ILE A 30 1.84 -8.96 -3.00
CA ILE A 30 1.57 -10.18 -2.25
C ILE A 30 1.59 -11.38 -3.21
N ILE A 31 2.49 -12.33 -2.94
CA ILE A 31 2.55 -13.59 -3.67
C ILE A 31 1.32 -14.45 -3.35
N PRO A 32 0.89 -15.35 -4.25
CA PRO A 32 -0.34 -16.13 -4.07
C PRO A 32 -0.42 -16.90 -2.74
N SER A 33 0.71 -17.39 -2.22
CA SER A 33 0.75 -18.14 -0.96
C SER A 33 0.46 -17.32 0.30
N PHE A 34 0.43 -15.99 0.21
CA PHE A 34 0.09 -15.09 1.32
C PHE A 34 -1.20 -14.30 1.08
N GLN A 35 -1.97 -14.70 0.06
CA GLN A 35 -3.17 -13.98 -0.33
C GLN A 35 -4.24 -14.01 0.76
N ASP A 36 -4.41 -15.14 1.44
CA ASP A 36 -5.44 -15.28 2.48
C ASP A 36 -5.11 -14.41 3.70
N GLU A 37 -3.84 -14.39 4.12
CA GLU A 37 -3.35 -13.55 5.22
C GLU A 37 -3.57 -12.06 4.93
N PHE A 38 -3.43 -11.65 3.67
CA PHE A 38 -3.72 -10.30 3.23
C PHE A 38 -5.22 -10.01 3.19
N LEU A 39 -6.02 -10.90 2.61
CA LEU A 39 -7.46 -10.69 2.42
C LEU A 39 -8.27 -10.75 3.71
N ARG A 40 -7.75 -11.40 4.76
CA ARG A 40 -8.31 -11.41 6.13
C ARG A 40 -8.32 -10.05 6.82
N ILE A 41 -7.52 -9.09 6.35
CA ILE A 41 -7.52 -7.73 6.86
C ILE A 41 -8.63 -6.93 6.16
N ASP A 42 -9.32 -6.06 6.90
CA ASP A 42 -10.30 -5.12 6.33
C ASP A 42 -9.64 -4.27 5.22
N LYS A 43 -10.37 -4.00 4.14
CA LYS A 43 -9.79 -3.43 2.91
C LYS A 43 -9.01 -2.14 3.18
N GLU A 44 -9.56 -1.24 3.97
CA GLU A 44 -8.98 0.04 4.36
C GLU A 44 -7.74 -0.07 5.26
N ARG A 45 -7.47 -1.25 5.81
CA ARG A 45 -6.31 -1.53 6.68
C ARG A 45 -5.25 -2.39 6.02
N ARG A 46 -5.56 -3.01 4.87
CA ARG A 46 -4.66 -3.89 4.09
C ARG A 46 -3.39 -3.17 3.65
N CYS A 47 -3.55 -1.98 3.10
CA CYS A 47 -2.47 -1.10 2.67
C CYS A 47 -2.81 0.33 3.08
N GLN A 48 -1.83 1.03 3.64
CA GLN A 48 -1.93 2.45 3.95
C GLN A 48 -0.74 3.17 3.34
N ILE A 49 -1.01 4.32 2.73
CA ILE A 49 0.01 5.22 2.19
C ILE A 49 -0.11 6.55 2.93
N PHE A 50 0.98 7.02 3.53
CA PHE A 50 0.97 8.20 4.39
C PHE A 50 2.25 9.01 4.24
N ASP A 51 2.14 10.31 4.51
CA ASP A 51 3.23 11.27 4.33
C ASP A 51 4.32 11.09 5.39
N VAL A 52 5.56 11.43 5.03
CA VAL A 52 6.72 11.44 5.91
C VAL A 52 7.52 12.71 5.66
N ASP A 53 8.03 13.34 6.73
CA ASP A 53 8.57 14.71 6.67
C ASP A 53 9.89 14.87 5.90
N LEU A 54 10.58 13.77 5.60
CA LEU A 54 11.96 13.77 5.09
C LEU A 54 12.14 13.13 3.71
N SER A 55 11.04 12.84 3.00
CA SER A 55 11.11 12.19 1.69
C SER A 55 10.02 12.68 0.76
N ASN A 56 10.37 12.81 -0.52
CA ASN A 56 9.39 12.97 -1.59
C ASN A 56 8.62 11.66 -1.84
N HIS A 57 9.05 10.56 -1.24
CA HIS A 57 8.29 9.31 -1.19
C HIS A 57 7.46 9.20 0.09
N ARG A 58 6.19 8.86 -0.06
CA ARG A 58 5.25 8.51 1.00
C ARG A 58 5.49 7.08 1.45
N ALA A 59 5.38 6.83 2.74
CA ALA A 59 5.56 5.49 3.29
C ALA A 59 4.37 4.58 2.91
N MET A 60 4.66 3.32 2.64
CA MET A 60 3.66 2.26 2.46
C MET A 60 3.72 1.28 3.63
N MET A 61 2.57 0.96 4.20
CA MET A 61 2.44 -0.09 5.21
C MET A 61 1.40 -1.11 4.75
N VAL A 62 1.82 -2.36 4.64
CA VAL A 62 0.98 -3.49 4.27
C VAL A 62 0.84 -4.43 5.46
N ARG A 63 -0.37 -4.94 5.69
CA ARG A 63 -0.66 -5.86 6.82
C ARG A 63 -1.02 -7.25 6.33
N LEU A 64 -0.50 -8.24 7.04
CA LEU A 64 -0.84 -9.65 6.90
C LEU A 64 -1.31 -10.17 8.27
N ARG A 65 -2.34 -11.02 8.28
CA ARG A 65 -2.78 -11.74 9.48
C ARG A 65 -2.65 -13.24 9.27
N PHE A 66 -1.62 -13.80 9.88
CA PHE A 66 -1.42 -15.25 9.97
C PHE A 66 -2.47 -15.88 10.88
N ALA A 67 -2.90 -17.10 10.56
CA ALA A 67 -3.69 -17.89 11.51
C ALA A 67 -2.77 -18.28 12.68
N ASN A 68 -3.28 -18.19 13.91
CA ASN A 68 -2.70 -18.90 15.05
C ASN A 68 -3.24 -20.32 15.08
#